data_AF-A0A2S8FRE8-F1
#
_entry.id   AF-A0A2S8FRE8-F1
#
_cell.length_a   1.000
_cell.length_b   1.000
_cell.length_c   1.000
_cell.angle_alpha   90.00
_cell.angle_beta   90.00
_cell.angle_gamma   90.00
#
_symmetry.space_group_name_H-M   'P 1'
#
loop_
_entity.id
_entity.type
_entity.pdbx_description
1 polymer ?
#
loop_
_entity_poly.entity_id
_entity_poly.type
_entity_poly.pdbx_seq_one_letter_code
_entity_poly.pdbx_strand_id
1 'polypeptide(L)'
;MTDNSSSDSPETPLEGDVGIRQLQQLIREMYYEKDEARGIEGTFMWLMEEVGELSSALRGGTHEERKGEFADVIAWLATIANVAGIDLAEALNEKYGSGCPGCGKFVCTCDDAEKP
;
A
#
# COMPACT_ATOMS: atom_id res chain seq x y z
N MET A 1 -40.28 -14.73 18.26
CA MET A 1 -39.04 -14.27 18.89
C MET A 1 -37.92 -14.99 18.15
N THR A 2 -37.42 -14.37 17.09
CA THR A 2 -36.27 -14.89 16.33
C THR A 2 -35.07 -14.09 16.79
N ASP A 3 -34.28 -14.68 17.69
CA ASP A 3 -33.00 -14.13 18.09
C ASP A 3 -32.02 -14.26 16.93
N ASN A 4 -31.78 -13.15 16.25
CA ASN A 4 -30.74 -13.01 15.25
C ASN A 4 -29.45 -12.64 15.98
N SER A 5 -28.74 -13.65 16.48
CA SER A 5 -27.39 -13.48 17.03
C SER A 5 -26.42 -13.22 15.89
N SER A 6 -26.28 -11.95 15.51
CA SER A 6 -25.15 -11.46 14.73
C SER A 6 -23.89 -11.61 15.58
N SER A 7 -23.09 -12.64 15.28
CA SER A 7 -21.77 -12.83 15.86
C SER A 7 -20.77 -11.93 15.16
N ASP A 8 -20.66 -10.69 15.63
CA ASP A 8 -19.55 -9.82 15.30
C ASP A 8 -18.32 -10.33 16.07
N SER A 9 -17.50 -11.13 15.40
CA SER A 9 -16.25 -11.65 15.96
C SER A 9 -15.13 -10.67 15.61
N PRO A 10 -14.30 -10.24 16.57
CA PRO A 10 -13.19 -9.37 16.26
C PRO A 10 -12.22 -10.13 15.36
N GLU A 11 -11.90 -9.53 14.20
CA GLU A 11 -10.99 -10.11 13.22
C GLU A 11 -9.63 -10.40 13.85
N THR A 12 -9.18 -11.63 13.64
CA THR A 12 -7.92 -12.15 14.19
C THR A 12 -6.75 -11.44 13.49
N PRO A 13 -5.66 -11.09 14.19
CA PRO A 13 -4.45 -10.56 13.53
C PRO A 13 -3.98 -11.52 12.44
N LEU A 14 -3.57 -10.99 11.29
CA LEU A 14 -3.15 -11.76 10.12
C LEU A 14 -2.01 -12.74 10.47
N GLU A 15 -2.27 -14.05 10.43
CA GLU A 15 -1.24 -15.08 10.52
C GLU A 15 -0.53 -15.22 9.15
N GLY A 16 0.67 -14.63 9.01
CA GLY A 16 1.51 -14.73 7.81
C GLY A 16 2.02 -13.37 7.28
N ASP A 17 2.69 -13.38 6.12
CA ASP A 17 3.04 -12.14 5.42
C ASP A 17 1.77 -11.42 4.98
N VAL A 18 1.76 -10.08 5.08
CA VAL A 18 0.62 -9.27 4.67
C VAL A 18 0.58 -9.17 3.14
N GLY A 19 -0.42 -9.77 2.49
CA GLY A 19 -0.63 -9.61 1.06
C GLY A 19 -1.07 -8.19 0.69
N ILE A 20 -0.71 -7.70 -0.50
CA ILE A 20 -1.05 -6.32 -0.94
C ILE A 20 -2.55 -6.01 -0.81
N ARG A 21 -3.40 -6.95 -1.25
CA ARG A 21 -4.85 -6.80 -1.18
C ARG A 21 -5.36 -6.73 0.26
N GLN A 22 -4.81 -7.56 1.14
CA GLN A 22 -5.16 -7.58 2.57
C GLN A 22 -4.71 -6.30 3.26
N LEU A 23 -3.49 -5.83 2.99
CA LEU A 23 -3.01 -4.55 3.50
C LEU A 23 -3.92 -3.40 3.08
N GLN A 24 -4.27 -3.33 1.80
CA GLN A 24 -5.13 -2.28 1.28
C GLN A 24 -6.52 -2.28 1.94
N GLN A 25 -7.11 -3.46 2.16
CA GLN A 25 -8.39 -3.63 2.85
C GLN A 25 -8.29 -3.20 4.32
N LEU A 26 -7.25 -3.65 5.03
CA LEU A 26 -7.01 -3.27 6.42
C LEU A 26 -6.89 -1.75 6.58
N ILE A 27 -6.12 -1.08 5.72
CA ILE A 27 -6.00 0.38 5.71
C ILE A 27 -7.34 1.05 5.42
N ARG A 28 -8.14 0.49 4.50
CA ARG A 28 -9.47 1.00 4.17
C ARG A 28 -10.39 0.94 5.39
N GLU A 29 -10.44 -0.20 6.06
CA GLU A 29 -11.28 -0.42 7.24
C GLU A 29 -10.93 0.52 8.38
N MET A 30 -9.63 0.77 8.61
CA MET A 30 -9.20 1.65 9.69
C MET A 30 -9.49 3.13 9.40
N TYR A 31 -9.34 3.59 8.15
CA TYR A 31 -9.13 5.01 7.87
C TYR A 31 -9.95 5.63 6.74
N TYR A 32 -10.70 4.85 5.96
CA TYR A 32 -11.26 5.33 4.69
C TYR A 32 -12.15 6.58 4.79
N GLU A 33 -13.05 6.68 5.77
CA GLU A 33 -14.00 7.80 5.85
C GLU A 33 -13.30 9.16 5.98
N LYS A 34 -12.26 9.25 6.82
CA LYS A 34 -11.48 10.49 6.99
C LYS A 34 -10.59 10.78 5.77
N ASP A 35 -10.12 9.74 5.09
CA ASP A 35 -9.22 9.87 3.96
C ASP A 35 -9.99 10.30 2.70
N GLU A 36 -11.19 9.74 2.50
CA GLU A 36 -12.13 10.14 1.46
C GLU A 36 -12.56 11.60 1.63
N ALA A 37 -12.88 12.02 2.86
CA ALA A 37 -13.23 13.40 3.18
C ALA A 37 -12.09 14.40 2.90
N ARG A 38 -10.83 13.98 3.08
CA ARG A 38 -9.63 14.77 2.76
C ARG A 38 -9.34 14.83 1.26
N GLY A 39 -9.82 13.85 0.50
CA GLY A 39 -9.67 13.78 -0.96
C GLY A 39 -8.26 13.44 -1.42
N ILE A 40 -8.11 13.27 -2.74
CA ILE A 40 -6.86 12.81 -3.38
C ILE A 40 -5.71 13.77 -3.13
N GLU A 41 -5.90 15.08 -3.33
CA GLU A 41 -4.83 16.08 -3.20
C GLU A 41 -4.28 16.13 -1.78
N GLY A 42 -5.15 16.19 -0.77
CA GLY A 42 -4.75 16.18 0.63
C GLY A 42 -4.09 14.86 1.03
N THR A 43 -4.55 13.74 0.47
CA THR A 43 -3.96 12.42 0.71
C THR A 43 -2.58 12.28 0.08
N PHE A 44 -2.39 12.82 -1.12
CA PHE A 44 -1.10 12.88 -1.78
C PHE A 44 -0.06 13.66 -0.99
N MET A 45 -0.45 14.77 -0.35
CA MET A 45 0.46 15.55 0.48
C MET A 45 0.99 14.75 1.68
N TRP A 46 0.14 13.95 2.33
CA TRP A 46 0.58 13.04 3.40
C TRP A 46 1.52 11.96 2.88
N LEU A 47 1.20 11.32 1.75
CA LEU A 47 2.14 10.36 1.12
C LEU A 47 3.52 11.00 0.86
N MET A 48 3.56 12.25 0.41
CA MET A 48 4.81 12.97 0.17
C MET A 48 5.56 13.32 1.47
N GLU A 49 4.85 13.55 2.56
CA GLU A 49 5.42 13.74 3.90
C GLU A 49 6.19 12.47 4.32
N GLU A 50 5.57 11.30 4.24
CA GLU A 50 6.21 10.01 4.57
C GLU A 50 7.43 9.71 3.68
N VAL A 51 7.36 10.06 2.39
CA VAL A 51 8.53 9.94 1.51
C VAL A 51 9.68 10.86 1.96
N GLY A 52 9.35 12.02 2.52
CA GLY A 52 10.30 12.94 3.13
C GLY A 52 10.91 12.40 4.44
N GLU A 53 10.09 11.76 5.28
CA GLU A 53 10.53 11.10 6.51
C GLU A 53 11.44 9.91 6.18
N LEU A 54 11.05 9.06 5.23
CA LEU A 54 11.89 7.99 4.69
C LEU A 54 13.24 8.51 4.18
N SER A 55 13.25 9.61 3.42
CA SER A 55 14.49 10.24 2.96
C SER A 55 15.40 10.68 4.11
N SER A 56 14.81 11.15 5.21
CA SER A 56 15.55 11.56 6.40
C SER A 56 16.09 10.34 7.17
N ALA A 57 15.27 9.30 7.36
CA ALA A 57 15.70 8.04 7.98
C ALA A 57 16.79 7.33 7.18
N LEU A 58 16.76 7.38 5.84
CA LEU A 58 17.81 6.80 5.00
C LEU A 58 19.17 7.52 5.13
N ARG A 59 19.16 8.83 5.40
CA ARG A 59 20.40 9.63 5.52
C ARG A 59 21.08 9.50 6.86
N GLY A 60 20.33 9.28 7.94
CA GLY A 60 20.91 9.29 9.28
C GLY A 60 20.14 8.51 10.35
N GLY A 61 19.04 7.85 9.98
CA GLY A 61 18.21 7.10 10.90
C GLY A 61 18.80 5.72 11.27
N THR A 62 18.38 5.25 12.43
CA THR A 62 18.54 3.88 12.87
C THR A 62 17.88 2.90 11.89
N HIS A 63 18.18 1.61 12.04
CA HIS A 63 17.54 0.58 11.22
C HIS A 63 16.03 0.49 11.51
N GLU A 64 15.62 0.73 12.76
CA GLU A 64 14.22 0.66 13.15
C GLU A 64 13.40 1.82 12.58
N GLU A 65 13.92 3.05 12.62
CA GLU A 65 13.29 4.20 11.96
C GLU A 65 13.09 3.91 10.47
N ARG A 66 14.15 3.45 9.77
CA ARG A 66 14.03 3.08 8.34
C ARG A 66 12.93 2.06 8.08
N LYS A 67 12.79 1.04 8.93
CA LYS A 67 11.72 0.04 8.78
C LYS A 67 10.34 0.68 8.93
N GLY A 68 10.17 1.57 9.90
CA GLY A 68 8.94 2.33 10.10
C GLY A 68 8.57 3.14 8.86
N GLU A 69 9.49 3.99 8.40
CA GLU A 69 9.21 4.86 7.25
C GLU A 69 8.92 4.10 5.94
N PHE A 70 9.55 2.94 5.73
CA PHE A 70 9.19 2.09 4.59
C PHE A 70 7.76 1.55 4.70
N ALA A 71 7.33 1.17 5.90
CA ALA A 71 5.96 0.73 6.13
C ALA A 71 4.96 1.89 5.96
N ASP A 72 5.29 3.09 6.45
CA ASP A 72 4.41 4.26 6.36
C ASP A 72 4.20 4.71 4.91
N VAL A 73 5.25 4.72 4.08
CA VAL A 73 5.12 4.99 2.64
C VAL A 73 4.18 3.99 1.96
N ILE A 74 4.27 2.70 2.30
CA ILE A 74 3.37 1.67 1.73
C ILE A 74 1.94 1.88 2.23
N ALA A 75 1.74 2.15 3.52
CA ALA A 75 0.43 2.40 4.11
C ALA A 75 -0.25 3.59 3.44
N TRP A 76 0.47 4.70 3.26
CA TRP A 76 -0.05 5.90 2.62
C TRP A 76 -0.26 5.76 1.11
N LEU A 77 0.51 4.91 0.44
CA LEU A 77 0.23 4.51 -0.94
C LEU A 77 -1.08 3.71 -1.04
N ALA A 78 -1.33 2.79 -0.10
CA ALA A 78 -2.60 2.08 -0.02
C ALA A 78 -3.77 3.02 0.31
N THR A 79 -3.56 4.00 1.19
CA THR A 79 -4.54 5.02 1.52
C THR A 79 -4.98 5.82 0.28
N ILE A 80 -4.04 6.36 -0.50
CA ILE A 80 -4.40 7.12 -1.70
C ILE A 80 -5.02 6.22 -2.78
N ALA A 81 -4.60 4.95 -2.90
CA ALA A 81 -5.22 4.00 -3.82
C ALA A 81 -6.69 3.73 -3.45
N ASN A 82 -7.00 3.61 -2.15
CA ASN A 82 -8.37 3.48 -1.66
C ASN A 82 -9.24 4.69 -2.04
N VAL A 83 -8.73 5.91 -1.85
CA VAL A 83 -9.43 7.16 -2.20
C VAL A 83 -9.58 7.31 -3.71
N ALA A 84 -8.60 6.85 -4.50
CA ALA A 84 -8.63 6.88 -5.96
C ALA A 84 -9.45 5.75 -6.60
N GLY A 85 -9.95 4.78 -5.81
CA GLY A 85 -10.67 3.62 -6.32
C GLY A 85 -9.80 2.64 -7.13
N ILE A 86 -8.51 2.55 -6.81
CA ILE A 86 -7.54 1.68 -7.48
C ILE A 86 -7.29 0.42 -6.65
N ASP A 87 -7.44 -0.74 -7.26
CA ASP A 87 -7.03 -2.03 -6.69
C ASP A 87 -5.54 -2.26 -6.92
N LEU A 88 -4.73 -2.19 -5.86
CA LEU A 88 -3.27 -2.29 -5.99
C LEU A 88 -2.82 -3.68 -6.45
N ALA A 89 -3.46 -4.73 -5.96
CA ALA A 89 -3.07 -6.09 -6.30
C ALA A 89 -3.39 -6.41 -7.76
N GLU A 90 -4.53 -5.95 -8.27
CA GLU A 90 -4.88 -6.01 -9.70
C GLU A 90 -3.88 -5.20 -10.53
N ALA A 91 -3.64 -3.93 -10.19
CA ALA A 91 -2.72 -3.06 -10.93
C ALA A 91 -1.28 -3.61 -10.98
N LEU A 92 -0.79 -4.19 -9.88
CA LEU A 92 0.53 -4.84 -9.83
C LEU A 92 0.55 -6.11 -10.67
N ASN A 93 -0.50 -6.93 -10.63
CA ASN A 93 -0.57 -8.16 -11.41
C ASN A 93 -0.66 -7.88 -12.92
N GLU A 94 -1.45 -6.89 -13.33
CA GLU A 94 -1.52 -6.45 -14.72
C GLU A 94 -0.17 -5.95 -15.23
N LYS A 95 0.54 -5.17 -14.41
CA LYS A 95 1.80 -4.56 -14.82
C LYS A 95 2.98 -5.51 -14.77
N TYR A 96 3.11 -6.31 -13.72
CA TYR A 96 4.31 -7.09 -13.42
C TYR A 96 4.06 -8.60 -13.27
N GLY A 97 2.81 -9.07 -13.26
CA GLY A 97 2.46 -10.47 -12.98
C GLY A 97 2.86 -11.46 -14.07
N SER A 98 3.18 -10.99 -15.28
CA SER A 98 3.58 -11.83 -16.42
C SER A 98 5.04 -11.65 -16.87
N GLY A 99 5.81 -10.80 -16.17
CA GLY A 99 7.19 -10.46 -16.50
C GLY A 99 7.43 -8.96 -16.63
N CYS A 100 8.58 -8.58 -17.16
CA CYS A 100 8.97 -7.19 -17.37
C CYS A 100 8.00 -6.49 -18.36
N PRO A 101 7.41 -5.33 -17.99
CA PRO A 101 6.53 -4.58 -18.88
C PRO A 101 7.21 -4.12 -20.17
N GLY A 102 8.50 -3.76 -20.11
CA GLY A 102 9.27 -3.35 -21.29
C GLY A 102 9.60 -4.47 -22.28
N CYS A 103 10.28 -5.54 -21.82
CA CYS A 103 10.78 -6.60 -22.72
C CYS A 103 9.93 -7.89 -22.76
N GLY A 104 8.88 -7.99 -21.94
CA GLY A 104 7.97 -9.14 -21.89
C GLY A 104 8.58 -10.44 -21.34
N LYS A 105 9.84 -10.41 -20.89
CA LYS A 105 10.51 -11.59 -20.30
C LYS A 105 10.25 -11.65 -18.80
N PHE A 106 10.15 -12.86 -18.25
CA PHE A 106 10.03 -13.06 -16.81
C PHE A 106 11.22 -12.50 -16.03
N VAL A 107 12.44 -12.68 -16.54
CA VAL A 107 13.64 -11.98 -16.06
C VAL A 107 13.97 -10.87 -17.05
N CYS A 108 13.97 -9.62 -16.58
CA CYS A 108 14.21 -8.44 -17.39
C CYS A 108 15.57 -8.50 -18.09
N THR A 109 15.62 -8.09 -19.36
CA THR A 109 16.86 -7.85 -20.12
C THR A 109 16.83 -6.50 -20.86
N CYS A 110 16.05 -5.54 -20.38
CA CYS A 110 16.11 -4.16 -20.87
C CYS A 110 17.48 -3.55 -20.57
N ASP A 111 17.86 -2.53 -21.32
CA ASP A 111 19.05 -1.73 -21.00
C ASP A 111 18.81 -0.98 -19.67
N ASP A 112 19.85 -0.82 -18.84
CA ASP A 112 19.77 -0.12 -17.55
C ASP A 112 19.35 1.35 -17.70
N ALA A 113 19.50 1.92 -18.90
CA ALA A 113 19.05 3.28 -19.22
C ALA A 113 17.53 3.40 -19.43
N GLU A 114 16.81 2.29 -19.61
CA GLU A 114 15.36 2.27 -19.83
C GLU A 114 14.60 2.01 -18.53
N LYS A 115 13.50 2.75 -18.31
CA LYS A 115 12.57 2.41 -17.23
C LYS A 115 11.93 1.05 -17.57
N PRO A 116 11.85 0.10 -16.60
CA PRO A 116 11.17 -1.18 -16.82
C PRO A 116 9.69 -1.05 -17.17
#